data_AF-A0A7W0SCA9-F1
#
_entry.id   AF-A0A7W0SCA9-F1
#
_cell.length_a   1.000
_cell.length_b   1.000
_cell.length_c   1.000
_cell.angle_alpha   90.00
_cell.angle_beta   90.00
_cell.angle_gamma   90.00
#
_symmetry.space_group_name_H-M   'P 1'
#
loop_
_entity.id
_entity.type
_entity.pdbx_description
1 polymer ?
#
loop_
_entity_poly.entity_id
_entity_poly.type
_entity_poly.pdbx_seq_one_letter_code
_entity_poly.pdbx_strand_id
1 'polypeptide(L)'
;MCSPNVASAKDEWLQVRSKNFLLIGNAPEKDIRKVATKLEQFRETFRLLFRSIKVSASVPTNVVVFKSDSSYRPFKPKRGDGKIDNFVAGYFQPGADVNYITLSTEGTDADMFGVVFHEYVHYIINTNFGRSEVPSWFNEGLAEYYQTFEIEEDQKVKLGIAQGNHLDLLSQSKLIPFTDFLGVGSRSLGGNGGHSRSIFYAQAWAMVHFLIFTGRADGMDKYVTLTLANKPPEQAFQEAFGTDYATMEKELRKYVGQRLFKYQVLTLKQKLTFDSDMQVAPLAEPEANAYLGDLLYHVNRADDAEPFLRSALAVQPNLSLANTALGMVKLRQRKSDEAKTFLEKAIAQNPKNHIAYYYYAELLSREGRDELGFVSKMEPATSARIREMLKKSIELNPAFTESYALLAFVSLVNNDELDDAVVQLQKALKYQPGNMRYVMRIAEIYLRQEKFKEAASIATRLAKNADSDELRERAEQMVSEIGRREQIRAQNDANRKKYEEGDGNGQGLMRLTSGEANQTPEQLAKANEAERMRALNQSLRKQEAGETRIVGQIT
;
A
#
# COMPACT_ATOMS: atom_id res chain seq x y z
N MET A 1 -38.80 46.55 -2.35
CA MET A 1 -38.65 45.45 -1.36
C MET A 1 -37.23 44.94 -1.49
N CYS A 2 -36.38 45.27 -0.52
CA CYS A 2 -35.01 44.78 -0.46
C CYS A 2 -35.01 43.34 0.07
N SER A 3 -34.44 42.41 -0.69
CA SER A 3 -34.18 41.06 -0.22
C SER A 3 -33.08 41.10 0.85
N PRO A 4 -33.25 40.42 1.99
CA PRO A 4 -32.20 40.36 3.00
C PRO A 4 -31.08 39.45 2.48
N ASN A 5 -29.89 40.03 2.32
CA ASN A 5 -28.63 39.32 2.30
C ASN A 5 -28.51 38.55 3.62
N VAL A 6 -28.85 37.26 3.63
CA VAL A 6 -28.37 36.36 4.68
C VAL A 6 -26.93 36.05 4.30
N ALA A 7 -26.01 36.83 4.84
CA ALA A 7 -24.59 36.48 4.83
C ALA A 7 -24.47 35.10 5.48
N SER A 8 -24.16 34.07 4.69
CA SER A 8 -23.68 32.81 5.26
C SER A 8 -22.45 33.16 6.07
N ALA A 9 -22.49 32.96 7.39
CA ALA A 9 -21.30 33.06 8.21
C ALA A 9 -20.21 32.22 7.54
N LYS A 10 -19.04 32.84 7.37
CA LYS A 10 -17.86 32.18 6.81
C LYS A 10 -17.52 31.01 7.74
N ASP A 11 -17.34 29.81 7.18
CA ASP A 11 -17.02 28.63 7.99
C ASP A 11 -15.69 28.84 8.73
N GLU A 12 -15.71 28.64 10.04
CA GLU A 12 -14.49 28.60 10.85
C GLU A 12 -13.83 27.24 10.69
N TRP A 13 -12.61 27.25 10.15
CA TRP A 13 -11.83 26.03 9.98
C TRP A 13 -10.86 25.83 11.16
N LEU A 14 -10.73 24.60 11.59
CA LEU A 14 -9.84 24.18 12.66
C LEU A 14 -8.85 23.15 12.14
N GLN A 15 -7.67 23.14 12.75
CA GLN A 15 -6.70 22.07 12.65
C GLN A 15 -6.55 21.39 14.01
N VAL A 16 -6.65 20.07 14.04
CA VAL A 16 -6.38 19.24 15.22
C VAL A 16 -5.26 18.27 14.87
N ARG A 17 -4.15 18.32 15.60
CA ARG A 17 -3.04 17.37 15.45
C ARG A 17 -3.08 16.36 16.57
N SER A 18 -3.21 15.09 16.21
CA SER A 18 -3.03 13.95 17.11
C SER A 18 -1.66 13.31 16.87
N LYS A 19 -1.41 12.14 17.48
CA LYS A 19 -0.15 11.42 17.38
C LYS A 19 0.17 10.97 15.95
N ASN A 20 -0.83 10.50 15.21
CA ASN A 20 -0.67 9.90 13.89
C ASN A 20 -1.47 10.61 12.79
N PHE A 21 -2.36 11.54 13.14
CA PHE A 21 -3.25 12.19 12.18
C PHE A 21 -3.16 13.71 12.23
N LEU A 22 -3.29 14.32 11.06
CA LEU A 22 -3.59 15.74 10.93
C LEU A 22 -5.05 15.86 10.53
N LEU A 23 -5.88 16.37 11.42
CA LEU A 23 -7.28 16.62 11.12
C LEU A 23 -7.48 18.10 10.80
N ILE A 24 -8.31 18.35 9.81
CA ILE A 24 -8.79 19.68 9.44
C ILE A 24 -10.30 19.62 9.26
N GLY A 25 -11.02 20.69 9.55
CA GLY A 25 -12.47 20.66 9.39
C GLY A 25 -13.17 21.95 9.75
N ASN A 26 -14.40 22.08 9.25
CA ASN A 26 -15.35 23.11 9.65
C ASN A 26 -16.39 22.59 10.67
N ALA A 27 -16.21 21.37 11.18
CA ALA A 27 -16.98 20.81 12.28
C ALA A 27 -16.56 21.42 13.62
N PRO A 28 -17.46 21.41 14.64
CA PRO A 28 -17.09 21.83 15.99
C PRO A 28 -15.86 21.09 16.50
N GLU A 29 -14.98 21.78 17.26
CA GLU A 29 -13.73 21.20 17.79
C GLU A 29 -13.96 19.85 18.49
N LYS A 30 -15.03 19.76 19.29
CA LYS A 30 -15.42 18.55 20.01
C LYS A 30 -15.59 17.34 19.08
N ASP A 31 -16.19 17.55 17.91
CA ASP A 31 -16.46 16.48 16.96
C ASP A 31 -15.18 16.09 16.22
N ILE A 32 -14.33 17.06 15.85
CA ILE A 32 -13.01 16.78 15.26
C ILE A 32 -12.14 15.98 16.24
N ARG A 33 -12.13 16.34 17.53
CA ARG A 33 -11.42 15.59 18.58
C ARG A 33 -11.98 14.18 18.75
N LYS A 34 -13.31 14.02 18.73
CA LYS A 34 -13.95 12.69 18.80
C LYS A 34 -13.50 11.80 17.64
N VAL A 35 -13.47 12.34 16.42
CA VAL A 35 -12.96 11.62 15.24
C VAL A 35 -11.49 11.25 15.41
N ALA A 36 -10.65 12.19 15.84
CA ALA A 36 -9.24 11.93 16.11
C ALA A 36 -9.04 10.81 17.14
N THR A 37 -9.75 10.87 18.26
CA THR A 37 -9.67 9.86 19.34
C THR A 37 -10.08 8.50 18.83
N LYS A 38 -11.19 8.40 18.08
CA LYS A 38 -11.66 7.12 17.53
C LYS A 38 -10.64 6.50 16.57
N LEU A 39 -10.03 7.31 15.69
CA LEU A 39 -9.00 6.84 14.75
C LEU A 39 -7.71 6.39 15.48
N GLU A 40 -7.28 7.13 16.50
CA GLU A 40 -6.13 6.76 17.33
C GLU A 40 -6.40 5.47 18.13
N GLN A 41 -7.60 5.32 18.68
CA GLN A 41 -8.04 4.12 19.40
C GLN A 41 -8.07 2.89 18.49
N PHE A 42 -8.60 3.03 17.28
CA PHE A 42 -8.59 1.96 16.29
C PHE A 42 -7.16 1.55 15.94
N ARG A 43 -6.32 2.53 15.60
CA ARG A 43 -4.91 2.31 15.24
C ARG A 43 -4.11 1.65 16.37
N GLU A 44 -4.27 2.13 17.60
CA GLU A 44 -3.55 1.59 18.76
C GLU A 44 -4.05 0.19 19.13
N THR A 45 -5.36 -0.06 19.03
CA THR A 45 -5.92 -1.41 19.19
C THR A 45 -5.33 -2.36 18.16
N PHE A 46 -5.30 -1.97 16.88
CA PHE A 46 -4.72 -2.76 15.81
C PHE A 46 -3.24 -3.06 16.09
N ARG A 47 -2.46 -2.06 16.52
CA ARG A 47 -1.06 -2.23 16.92
C ARG A 47 -0.87 -3.21 18.08
N LEU A 48 -1.76 -3.17 19.09
CA LEU A 48 -1.68 -4.05 20.26
C LEU A 48 -2.00 -5.51 19.92
N LEU A 49 -2.90 -5.73 18.97
CA LEU A 49 -3.27 -7.05 18.46
C LEU A 49 -2.22 -7.61 17.50
N PHE A 50 -1.67 -6.79 16.62
CA PHE A 50 -0.70 -7.19 15.60
C PHE A 50 0.72 -6.71 15.91
N ARG A 51 1.32 -7.23 16.99
CA ARG A 51 2.64 -6.79 17.48
C ARG A 51 3.80 -7.02 16.49
N SER A 52 3.66 -7.97 15.57
CA SER A 52 4.64 -8.27 14.52
C SER A 52 4.52 -7.36 13.30
N ILE A 53 3.40 -6.65 13.13
CA ILE A 53 3.15 -5.77 12.00
C ILE A 53 3.67 -4.37 12.33
N LYS A 54 4.48 -3.80 11.44
CA LYS A 54 4.83 -2.39 11.50
C LYS A 54 3.64 -1.59 10.99
N VAL A 55 2.82 -1.12 11.93
CA VAL A 55 1.70 -0.22 11.59
C VAL A 55 2.21 1.19 11.22
N SER A 56 3.52 1.44 11.15
CA SER A 56 4.07 2.75 10.77
C SER A 56 3.58 3.13 9.37
N ALA A 57 2.78 4.20 9.29
CA ALA A 57 2.34 4.75 8.02
C ALA A 57 3.51 5.55 7.45
N SER A 58 4.19 5.00 6.45
CA SER A 58 5.23 5.72 5.70
C SER A 58 4.64 6.92 4.94
N VAL A 59 3.33 6.86 4.67
CA VAL A 59 2.55 7.94 4.08
C VAL A 59 1.72 8.63 5.19
N PRO A 60 1.85 9.95 5.38
CA PRO A 60 1.03 10.69 6.34
C PRO A 60 -0.46 10.58 6.02
N THR A 61 -1.32 10.66 7.03
CA THR A 61 -2.78 10.61 6.84
C THR A 61 -3.42 11.90 7.33
N ASN A 62 -4.02 12.64 6.40
CA ASN A 62 -4.84 13.81 6.67
C ASN A 62 -6.31 13.38 6.80
N VAL A 63 -7.05 14.01 7.71
CA VAL A 63 -8.48 13.74 7.92
C VAL A 63 -9.25 15.04 7.70
N VAL A 64 -10.23 15.04 6.80
CA VAL A 64 -11.10 16.19 6.56
C VAL A 64 -12.48 15.92 7.17
N VAL A 65 -12.82 16.68 8.20
CA VAL A 65 -14.04 16.50 8.99
C VAL A 65 -15.03 17.61 8.67
N PHE A 66 -16.13 17.22 8.02
CA PHE A 66 -17.18 18.15 7.60
C PHE A 66 -18.31 18.19 8.61
N LYS A 67 -18.82 19.39 8.91
CA LYS A 67 -19.92 19.58 9.86
C LYS A 67 -21.26 18.98 9.41
N SER A 68 -21.43 18.80 8.10
CA SER A 68 -22.66 18.30 7.49
C SER A 68 -22.43 17.70 6.11
N ASP A 69 -23.37 16.86 5.66
CA ASP A 69 -23.37 16.28 4.32
C ASP A 69 -23.32 17.36 3.23
N SER A 70 -24.04 18.47 3.43
CA SER A 70 -24.05 19.60 2.49
C SER A 70 -22.66 20.23 2.32
N SER A 71 -21.88 20.35 3.39
CA SER A 71 -20.51 20.88 3.31
C SER A 71 -19.51 19.87 2.75
N TYR A 72 -19.81 18.58 2.86
CA TYR A 72 -18.98 17.48 2.39
C TYR A 72 -19.20 17.16 0.91
N ARG A 73 -20.44 17.26 0.42
CA ARG A 73 -20.87 16.88 -0.94
C ARG A 73 -19.92 17.35 -2.08
N PRO A 74 -19.35 18.57 -2.08
CA PRO A 74 -18.42 19.00 -3.13
C PRO A 74 -17.14 18.19 -3.20
N PHE A 75 -16.75 17.50 -2.13
CA PHE A 75 -15.50 16.76 -1.95
C PHE A 75 -15.67 15.24 -1.96
N LYS A 76 -16.91 14.76 -2.11
CA LYS A 76 -17.20 13.33 -2.31
C LYS A 76 -16.68 12.84 -3.68
N PRO A 77 -16.37 11.55 -3.83
CA PRO A 77 -15.96 10.98 -5.10
C PRO A 77 -17.07 11.09 -6.15
N LYS A 78 -16.66 11.09 -7.42
CA LYS A 78 -17.59 10.99 -8.56
C LYS A 78 -17.71 9.52 -8.97
N ARG A 79 -18.92 9.09 -9.30
CA ARG A 79 -19.19 7.77 -9.88
C ARG A 79 -18.76 7.74 -11.34
N GLY A 80 -18.83 6.56 -11.97
CA GLY A 80 -18.49 6.39 -13.39
C GLY A 80 -19.33 7.24 -14.37
N ASP A 81 -20.50 7.73 -13.95
CA ASP A 81 -21.33 8.67 -14.73
C ASP A 81 -20.97 10.15 -14.50
N GLY A 82 -19.89 10.43 -13.77
CA GLY A 82 -19.41 11.78 -13.46
C GLY A 82 -20.18 12.51 -12.36
N LYS A 83 -21.27 11.92 -11.83
CA LYS A 83 -22.05 12.51 -10.73
C LYS A 83 -21.42 12.22 -9.38
N ILE A 84 -21.64 13.12 -8.42
CA ILE A 84 -21.24 12.93 -7.03
C ILE A 84 -21.93 11.68 -6.45
N ASP A 85 -21.17 10.84 -5.77
CA ASP A 85 -21.72 9.74 -4.99
C ASP A 85 -22.27 10.27 -3.65
N ASN A 86 -23.59 10.37 -3.54
CA ASN A 86 -24.22 10.92 -2.34
C ASN A 86 -24.27 9.93 -1.17
N PHE A 87 -24.06 8.63 -1.42
CA PHE A 87 -24.20 7.59 -0.39
C PHE A 87 -22.93 7.38 0.46
N VAL A 88 -21.86 8.11 0.14
CA VAL A 88 -20.59 8.02 0.87
C VAL A 88 -20.66 8.92 2.11
N ALA A 89 -20.76 8.32 3.29
CA ALA A 89 -20.71 9.03 4.59
C ALA A 89 -19.27 9.30 5.05
N GLY A 90 -18.33 8.44 4.64
CA GLY A 90 -16.90 8.61 4.80
C GLY A 90 -16.12 7.68 3.88
N TYR A 91 -14.88 8.04 3.54
CA TYR A 91 -13.98 7.17 2.77
C TYR A 91 -12.52 7.41 3.12
N PHE A 92 -11.69 6.43 2.76
CA PHE A 92 -10.23 6.51 2.79
C PHE A 92 -9.71 6.51 1.36
N GLN A 93 -8.91 7.52 1.02
CA GLN A 93 -8.22 7.65 -0.25
C GLN A 93 -6.73 7.46 -0.01
N PRO A 94 -6.14 6.31 -0.39
CA PRO A 94 -4.69 6.16 -0.36
C PRO A 94 -4.02 7.06 -1.40
N GLY A 95 -2.83 7.53 -1.08
CA GLY A 95 -1.97 8.27 -2.01
C GLY A 95 -0.51 7.88 -1.83
N ALA A 96 0.33 8.35 -2.74
CA ALA A 96 1.76 8.03 -2.71
C ALA A 96 2.52 8.95 -1.74
N ASP A 97 2.03 10.18 -1.57
CA ASP A 97 2.53 11.28 -0.75
C ASP A 97 1.66 11.55 0.47
N VAL A 98 0.34 11.41 0.35
CA VAL A 98 -0.60 11.59 1.46
C VAL A 98 -1.82 10.67 1.32
N ASN A 99 -2.29 10.12 2.43
CA ASN A 99 -3.59 9.48 2.52
C ASN A 99 -4.63 10.50 3.02
N TYR A 100 -5.86 10.40 2.52
CA TYR A 100 -6.98 11.17 3.04
C TYR A 100 -8.02 10.25 3.67
N ILE A 101 -8.49 10.62 4.86
CA ILE A 101 -9.79 10.19 5.39
C ILE A 101 -10.71 11.39 5.27
N THR A 102 -11.93 11.19 4.81
CA THR A 102 -12.93 12.26 4.81
C THR A 102 -14.25 11.72 5.31
N LEU A 103 -14.97 12.53 6.08
CA LEU A 103 -16.28 12.16 6.64
C LEU A 103 -17.08 13.38 7.04
N SER A 104 -18.40 13.22 7.10
CA SER A 104 -19.29 14.15 7.79
C SER A 104 -19.57 13.69 9.21
N THR A 105 -19.80 14.62 10.13
CA THR A 105 -20.23 14.33 11.51
C THR A 105 -21.71 13.96 11.64
N GLU A 106 -22.44 13.92 10.52
CA GLU A 106 -23.82 13.45 10.42
C GLU A 106 -23.84 11.94 10.12
N GLY A 107 -24.43 11.14 11.02
CA GLY A 107 -24.58 9.70 10.84
C GLY A 107 -24.31 8.89 12.10
N THR A 108 -24.44 7.57 12.01
CA THR A 108 -24.01 6.66 13.07
C THR A 108 -22.50 6.42 13.00
N ASP A 109 -21.88 5.97 14.11
CA ASP A 109 -20.47 5.58 14.11
C ASP A 109 -20.19 4.50 13.02
N ALA A 110 -21.14 3.60 12.78
CA ALA A 110 -21.03 2.58 11.74
C ALA A 110 -20.97 3.19 10.33
N ASP A 111 -21.81 4.18 10.04
CA ASP A 111 -21.83 4.86 8.73
C ASP A 111 -20.55 5.68 8.50
N MET A 112 -20.11 6.41 9.53
CA MET A 112 -18.96 7.33 9.44
C MET A 112 -17.62 6.58 9.38
N PHE A 113 -17.46 5.53 10.18
CA PHE A 113 -16.17 4.88 10.38
C PHE A 113 -16.05 3.49 9.77
N GLY A 114 -17.15 2.77 9.50
CA GLY A 114 -17.09 1.39 9.00
C GLY A 114 -16.22 1.28 7.74
N VAL A 115 -16.57 2.04 6.70
CA VAL A 115 -15.79 2.09 5.45
C VAL A 115 -14.36 2.59 5.69
N VAL A 116 -14.18 3.59 6.57
CA VAL A 116 -12.84 4.12 6.89
C VAL A 116 -11.95 3.04 7.52
N PHE A 117 -12.47 2.27 8.48
CA PHE A 117 -11.75 1.19 9.13
C PHE A 117 -11.47 0.04 8.18
N HIS A 118 -12.45 -0.36 7.36
CA HIS A 118 -12.28 -1.37 6.32
C HIS A 118 -11.09 -1.04 5.41
N GLU A 119 -11.10 0.16 4.82
CA GLU A 119 -10.03 0.60 3.91
C GLU A 119 -8.69 0.82 4.63
N TYR A 120 -8.72 1.25 5.89
CA TYR A 120 -7.49 1.40 6.68
C TYR A 120 -6.82 0.05 6.96
N VAL A 121 -7.60 -1.02 7.17
CA VAL A 121 -7.06 -2.38 7.29
C VAL A 121 -6.41 -2.80 5.99
N HIS A 122 -7.06 -2.59 4.84
CA HIS A 122 -6.43 -2.84 3.54
C HIS A 122 -5.13 -2.07 3.38
N TYR A 123 -5.10 -0.79 3.72
CA TYR A 123 -3.89 0.02 3.65
C TYR A 123 -2.74 -0.58 4.48
N ILE A 124 -3.00 -0.98 5.73
CA ILE A 124 -1.98 -1.58 6.60
C ILE A 124 -1.47 -2.91 6.03
N ILE A 125 -2.39 -3.81 5.65
CA ILE A 125 -2.05 -5.14 5.14
C ILE A 125 -1.28 -5.02 3.82
N ASN A 126 -1.76 -4.20 2.89
CA ASN A 126 -1.14 -4.02 1.58
C ASN A 126 0.24 -3.36 1.68
N THR A 127 0.43 -2.42 2.62
CA THR A 127 1.73 -1.79 2.83
C THR A 127 2.77 -2.76 3.39
N ASN A 128 2.35 -3.68 4.27
CA ASN A 128 3.26 -4.61 4.95
C ASN A 128 3.54 -5.89 4.18
N PHE A 129 2.54 -6.45 3.50
CA PHE A 129 2.65 -7.77 2.86
C PHE A 129 2.53 -7.69 1.34
N GLY A 130 1.88 -6.67 0.82
CA GLY A 130 1.56 -6.54 -0.59
C GLY A 130 0.19 -7.13 -0.89
N ARG A 131 -0.62 -6.37 -1.62
CA ARG A 131 -2.03 -6.73 -1.94
C ARG A 131 -2.16 -8.15 -2.54
N SER A 132 -1.19 -8.49 -3.38
CA SER A 132 -1.15 -9.69 -4.21
C SER A 132 -0.56 -10.92 -3.54
N GLU A 133 0.08 -10.71 -2.40
CA GLU A 133 0.76 -11.76 -1.65
C GLU A 133 -0.11 -12.29 -0.50
N VAL A 134 -1.22 -11.60 -0.21
CA VAL A 134 -2.20 -11.97 0.83
C VAL A 134 -3.47 -12.53 0.17
N PRO A 135 -3.99 -13.70 0.61
CA PRO A 135 -5.24 -14.23 0.09
C PRO A 135 -6.40 -13.22 0.21
N SER A 136 -7.18 -13.03 -0.87
CA SER A 136 -8.26 -12.03 -0.89
C SER A 136 -9.29 -12.27 0.21
N TRP A 137 -9.69 -13.52 0.43
CA TRP A 137 -10.65 -13.86 1.49
C TRP A 137 -10.16 -13.43 2.88
N PHE A 138 -8.85 -13.50 3.12
CA PHE A 138 -8.25 -13.15 4.40
C PHE A 138 -8.18 -11.63 4.53
N ASN A 139 -7.72 -10.92 3.49
CA ASN A 139 -7.62 -9.46 3.49
C ASN A 139 -9.01 -8.81 3.66
N GLU A 140 -9.98 -9.21 2.83
CA GLU A 140 -11.37 -8.74 2.90
C GLU A 140 -12.03 -9.18 4.21
N GLY A 141 -11.88 -10.45 4.61
CA GLY A 141 -12.50 -10.95 5.84
C GLY A 141 -12.00 -10.25 7.10
N LEU A 142 -10.71 -9.89 7.15
CA LEU A 142 -10.17 -9.06 8.23
C LEU A 142 -10.73 -7.63 8.17
N ALA A 143 -10.73 -6.99 7.00
CA ALA A 143 -11.29 -5.65 6.84
C ALA A 143 -12.75 -5.62 7.31
N GLU A 144 -13.55 -6.59 6.89
CA GLU A 144 -14.94 -6.78 7.29
C GLU A 144 -15.12 -7.06 8.80
N TYR A 145 -14.21 -7.83 9.41
CA TYR A 145 -14.24 -8.13 10.85
C TYR A 145 -13.93 -6.87 11.69
N TYR A 146 -12.92 -6.11 11.29
CA TYR A 146 -12.45 -4.91 12.01
C TYR A 146 -13.28 -3.66 11.71
N GLN A 147 -14.05 -3.60 10.61
CA GLN A 147 -14.89 -2.44 10.32
C GLN A 147 -15.94 -2.19 11.42
N THR A 148 -16.33 -3.25 12.13
CA THR A 148 -17.32 -3.21 13.21
C THR A 148 -16.70 -2.82 14.56
N PHE A 149 -15.50 -2.24 14.55
CA PHE A 149 -14.80 -1.82 15.75
C PHE A 149 -15.64 -0.85 16.59
N GLU A 150 -15.87 -1.23 17.84
CA GLU A 150 -16.40 -0.34 18.87
C GLU A 150 -15.44 -0.29 20.05
N ILE A 151 -15.45 0.82 20.77
CA ILE A 151 -14.72 0.96 22.02
C ILE A 151 -15.59 1.73 23.01
N GLU A 152 -15.72 1.16 24.21
CA GLU A 152 -16.47 1.73 25.32
C GLU A 152 -15.51 2.13 26.44
N GLU A 153 -15.79 3.28 27.07
CA GLU A 153 -15.01 3.80 28.22
C GLU A 153 -13.50 3.94 27.95
N ASP A 154 -13.13 4.09 26.67
CA ASP A 154 -11.77 4.11 26.14
C ASP A 154 -10.94 2.87 26.48
N GLN A 155 -11.59 1.74 26.79
CA GLN A 155 -10.91 0.57 27.35
C GLN A 155 -11.44 -0.78 26.88
N LYS A 156 -12.75 -0.89 26.67
CA LYS A 156 -13.41 -2.14 26.27
C LYS A 156 -13.63 -2.12 24.76
N VAL A 157 -12.74 -2.79 24.04
CA VAL A 157 -12.81 -2.94 22.59
C VAL A 157 -13.75 -4.10 22.24
N LYS A 158 -14.65 -3.88 21.30
CA LYS A 158 -15.47 -4.93 20.67
C LYS A 158 -15.05 -5.12 19.22
N LEU A 159 -14.94 -6.38 18.80
CA LEU A 159 -14.56 -6.76 17.44
C LEU A 159 -15.43 -7.89 16.91
N GLY A 160 -15.65 -7.91 15.59
CA GLY A 160 -16.42 -8.95 14.94
C GLY A 160 -17.89 -8.92 15.29
N ILE A 161 -18.47 -7.73 15.47
CA ILE A 161 -19.92 -7.58 15.63
C ILE A 161 -20.56 -8.04 14.33
N ALA A 162 -21.60 -8.88 14.46
CA ALA A 162 -22.25 -9.45 13.29
C ALA A 162 -23.00 -8.38 12.50
N GLN A 163 -22.83 -8.41 11.18
CA GLN A 163 -23.42 -7.45 10.27
C GLN A 163 -24.72 -8.03 9.69
N GLY A 164 -25.85 -7.36 9.93
CA GLY A 164 -27.16 -7.89 9.53
C GLY A 164 -27.28 -8.14 8.03
N ASN A 165 -26.83 -7.19 7.21
CA ASN A 165 -26.75 -7.31 5.75
C ASN A 165 -25.96 -8.55 5.29
N HIS A 166 -24.85 -8.89 5.95
CA HIS A 166 -24.07 -10.09 5.64
C HIS A 166 -24.84 -11.36 5.99
N LEU A 167 -25.44 -11.42 7.17
CA LEU A 167 -26.20 -12.58 7.61
C LEU A 167 -27.43 -12.81 6.71
N ASP A 168 -28.14 -11.73 6.37
CA ASP A 168 -29.28 -11.78 5.44
C ASP A 168 -28.83 -12.33 4.08
N LEU A 169 -27.72 -11.81 3.53
CA LEU A 169 -27.19 -12.24 2.26
C LEU A 169 -26.73 -13.71 2.27
N LEU A 170 -26.01 -14.15 3.31
CA LEU A 170 -25.54 -15.52 3.48
C LEU A 170 -26.70 -16.51 3.68
N SER A 171 -27.79 -16.07 4.32
CA SER A 171 -28.98 -16.92 4.53
C SER A 171 -29.80 -17.12 3.25
N GLN A 172 -29.80 -16.13 2.36
CA GLN A 172 -30.58 -16.12 1.12
C GLN A 172 -29.81 -16.64 -0.09
N SER A 173 -28.48 -16.70 0.00
CA SER A 173 -27.59 -17.08 -1.12
C SER A 173 -26.94 -18.44 -0.90
N LYS A 174 -26.48 -19.07 -1.99
CA LYS A 174 -25.54 -20.19 -1.88
C LYS A 174 -24.15 -19.63 -1.58
N LEU A 175 -23.45 -20.27 -0.64
CA LEU A 175 -22.03 -20.01 -0.41
C LEU A 175 -21.24 -20.32 -1.67
N ILE A 176 -20.19 -19.53 -1.90
CA ILE A 176 -19.19 -19.77 -2.94
C ILE A 176 -18.41 -21.03 -2.53
N PRO A 177 -18.28 -22.04 -3.41
CA PRO A 177 -17.48 -23.23 -3.13
C PRO A 177 -16.06 -22.87 -2.71
N PHE A 178 -15.48 -23.60 -1.75
CA PHE A 178 -14.16 -23.25 -1.20
C PHE A 178 -13.03 -23.23 -2.23
N THR A 179 -13.10 -24.10 -3.25
CA THR A 179 -12.14 -24.11 -4.37
C THR A 179 -12.09 -22.76 -5.08
N ASP A 180 -13.25 -22.15 -5.30
CA ASP A 180 -13.37 -20.86 -5.96
C ASP A 180 -13.07 -19.74 -4.97
N PHE A 181 -13.69 -19.78 -3.78
CA PHE A 181 -13.56 -18.77 -2.75
C PHE A 181 -12.10 -18.53 -2.30
N LEU A 182 -11.33 -19.59 -2.10
CA LEU A 182 -9.90 -19.49 -1.73
C LEU A 182 -9.00 -19.18 -2.94
N GLY A 183 -9.44 -19.55 -4.15
CA GLY A 183 -8.73 -19.27 -5.41
C GLY A 183 -9.01 -17.88 -5.98
N VAL A 184 -9.98 -17.15 -5.45
CA VAL A 184 -10.32 -15.78 -5.87
C VAL A 184 -9.18 -14.83 -5.51
N GLY A 185 -8.43 -14.39 -6.53
CA GLY A 185 -7.51 -13.25 -6.44
C GLY A 185 -8.24 -11.91 -6.40
N SER A 186 -7.55 -10.81 -6.05
CA SER A 186 -8.18 -9.49 -5.92
C SER A 186 -8.82 -9.03 -7.24
N ARG A 187 -8.30 -9.52 -8.36
CA ARG A 187 -8.77 -9.26 -9.73
C ARG A 187 -10.15 -9.87 -10.04
N SER A 188 -10.42 -11.12 -9.69
CA SER A 188 -11.70 -11.77 -10.04
C SER A 188 -12.88 -11.18 -9.26
N LEU A 189 -12.63 -10.57 -8.09
CA LEU A 189 -13.62 -9.78 -7.36
C LEU A 189 -14.04 -8.50 -8.08
N GLY A 190 -13.08 -7.89 -8.81
CA GLY A 190 -13.27 -6.67 -9.60
C GLY A 190 -14.25 -6.84 -10.76
N GLY A 191 -14.23 -8.00 -11.42
CA GLY A 191 -15.03 -8.28 -12.64
C GLY A 191 -16.37 -8.98 -12.39
N ASN A 192 -16.60 -9.51 -11.20
CA ASN A 192 -17.85 -10.18 -10.86
C ASN A 192 -18.95 -9.15 -10.56
N GLY A 193 -20.19 -9.41 -11.01
CA GLY A 193 -21.33 -8.53 -10.78
C GLY A 193 -21.55 -8.22 -9.30
N GLY A 194 -22.19 -7.09 -8.98
CA GLY A 194 -22.25 -6.55 -7.60
C GLY A 194 -22.78 -7.54 -6.54
N HIS A 195 -23.70 -8.43 -6.91
CA HIS A 195 -24.19 -9.48 -6.01
C HIS A 195 -23.10 -10.52 -5.65
N SER A 196 -22.34 -10.99 -6.65
CA SER A 196 -21.24 -11.94 -6.46
C SER A 196 -20.09 -11.37 -5.62
N ARG A 197 -19.84 -10.06 -5.68
CA ARG A 197 -18.88 -9.40 -4.78
C ARG A 197 -19.40 -9.31 -3.35
N SER A 198 -20.66 -8.94 -3.19
CA SER A 198 -21.29 -8.81 -1.86
C SER A 198 -21.29 -10.15 -1.10
N ILE A 199 -21.61 -11.25 -1.78
CA ILE A 199 -21.58 -12.58 -1.15
C ILE A 199 -20.16 -13.01 -0.79
N PHE A 200 -19.15 -12.62 -1.57
CA PHE A 200 -17.76 -12.89 -1.24
C PHE A 200 -17.34 -12.19 0.06
N TYR A 201 -17.66 -10.90 0.21
CA TYR A 201 -17.35 -10.14 1.44
C TYR A 201 -18.07 -10.73 2.66
N ALA A 202 -19.34 -11.08 2.51
CA ALA A 202 -20.09 -11.74 3.57
C ALA A 202 -19.48 -13.08 3.97
N GLN A 203 -19.07 -13.91 2.99
CA GLN A 203 -18.44 -15.20 3.25
C GLN A 203 -17.02 -15.06 3.82
N ALA A 204 -16.26 -14.05 3.40
CA ALA A 204 -14.94 -13.70 3.94
C ALA A 204 -15.02 -13.30 5.41
N TRP A 205 -15.97 -12.42 5.75
CA TRP A 205 -16.30 -12.10 7.13
C TRP A 205 -16.64 -13.37 7.93
N ALA A 206 -17.54 -14.21 7.41
CA ALA A 206 -17.98 -15.41 8.10
C ALA A 206 -16.83 -16.39 8.33
N MET A 207 -15.91 -16.54 7.38
CA MET A 207 -14.74 -17.40 7.50
C MET A 207 -13.80 -16.93 8.62
N VAL A 208 -13.41 -15.65 8.60
CA VAL A 208 -12.55 -15.07 9.66
C VAL A 208 -13.22 -15.17 11.03
N HIS A 209 -14.51 -14.83 11.10
CA HIS A 209 -15.31 -14.90 12.32
C HIS A 209 -15.36 -16.35 12.86
N PHE A 210 -15.67 -17.32 12.00
CA PHE A 210 -15.67 -18.74 12.34
C PHE A 210 -14.31 -19.21 12.87
N LEU A 211 -13.22 -18.89 12.19
CA LEU A 211 -11.87 -19.30 12.60
C LEU A 211 -11.49 -18.74 13.98
N ILE A 212 -11.84 -17.48 14.25
CA ILE A 212 -11.60 -16.85 15.56
C ILE A 212 -12.41 -17.56 16.65
N PHE A 213 -13.72 -17.73 16.47
CA PHE A 213 -14.60 -18.25 17.53
C PHE A 213 -14.56 -19.77 17.70
N THR A 214 -13.91 -20.50 16.79
CA THR A 214 -13.63 -21.94 16.92
C THR A 214 -12.21 -22.25 17.39
N GLY A 215 -11.41 -21.23 17.71
CA GLY A 215 -10.04 -21.41 18.20
C GLY A 215 -9.04 -21.85 17.12
N ARG A 216 -9.32 -21.54 15.85
CA ARG A 216 -8.48 -21.86 14.68
C ARG A 216 -7.77 -20.63 14.09
N ALA A 217 -7.76 -19.51 14.82
CA ALA A 217 -7.17 -18.25 14.36
C ALA A 217 -5.67 -18.37 14.04
N ASP A 218 -4.91 -19.12 14.83
CA ASP A 218 -3.47 -19.35 14.61
C ASP A 218 -3.18 -20.03 13.26
N GLY A 219 -4.17 -20.76 12.72
CA GLY A 219 -4.10 -21.35 11.38
C GLY A 219 -4.04 -20.29 10.29
N MET A 220 -4.61 -19.09 10.48
CA MET A 220 -4.59 -18.04 9.47
C MET A 220 -3.18 -17.52 9.21
N ASP A 221 -2.40 -17.23 10.25
CA ASP A 221 -1.01 -16.77 10.13
C ASP A 221 -0.14 -17.83 9.45
N LYS A 222 -0.35 -19.09 9.83
CA LYS A 222 0.31 -20.24 9.18
C LYS A 222 -0.08 -20.34 7.71
N TYR A 223 -1.36 -20.18 7.38
CA TYR A 223 -1.85 -20.23 6.00
C TYR A 223 -1.20 -19.13 5.16
N VAL A 224 -1.22 -17.87 5.63
CA VAL A 224 -0.58 -16.75 4.94
C VAL A 224 0.91 -17.02 4.73
N THR A 225 1.62 -17.52 5.75
CA THR A 225 3.04 -17.86 5.64
C THR A 225 3.31 -18.93 4.58
N LEU A 226 2.48 -19.98 4.53
CA LEU A 226 2.60 -21.05 3.54
C LEU A 226 2.26 -20.57 2.12
N THR A 227 1.28 -19.69 1.98
CA THR A 227 0.94 -19.04 0.71
C THR A 227 2.08 -18.16 0.22
N LEU A 228 2.69 -17.34 1.08
CA LEU A 228 3.88 -16.54 0.78
C LEU A 228 5.08 -17.40 0.37
N ALA A 229 5.17 -18.63 0.89
CA ALA A 229 6.16 -19.63 0.49
C ALA A 229 5.80 -20.37 -0.82
N ASN A 230 4.76 -19.95 -1.53
CA ASN A 230 4.25 -20.55 -2.77
C ASN A 230 3.81 -22.02 -2.64
N LYS A 231 3.42 -22.46 -1.44
CA LYS A 231 2.89 -23.81 -1.23
C LYS A 231 1.55 -23.97 -1.97
N PRO A 232 1.24 -25.14 -2.56
CA PRO A 232 -0.05 -25.38 -3.20
C PRO A 232 -1.22 -25.08 -2.24
N PRO A 233 -2.28 -24.35 -2.67
CA PRO A 233 -3.32 -23.83 -1.78
C PRO A 233 -3.98 -24.87 -0.88
N GLU A 234 -4.35 -26.04 -1.42
CA GLU A 234 -4.97 -27.12 -0.66
C GLU A 234 -4.05 -27.70 0.40
N GLN A 235 -2.76 -27.89 0.06
CA GLN A 235 -1.77 -28.38 1.01
C GLN A 235 -1.47 -27.34 2.09
N ALA A 236 -1.39 -26.07 1.71
CA ALA A 236 -1.24 -24.96 2.66
C ALA A 236 -2.43 -24.91 3.62
N PHE A 237 -3.65 -25.08 3.11
CA PHE A 237 -4.87 -25.07 3.90
C PHE A 237 -4.94 -26.24 4.87
N GLN A 238 -4.69 -27.45 4.38
CA GLN A 238 -4.71 -28.66 5.22
C GLN A 238 -3.67 -28.57 6.33
N GLU A 239 -2.46 -28.08 6.04
CA GLU A 239 -1.42 -27.92 7.05
C GLU A 239 -1.71 -26.78 8.05
N ALA A 240 -2.39 -25.73 7.60
CA ALA A 240 -2.76 -24.59 8.41
C ALA A 240 -3.91 -24.88 9.37
N PHE A 241 -4.96 -25.54 8.89
CA PHE A 241 -6.21 -25.71 9.62
C PHE A 241 -6.47 -27.15 10.07
N GLY A 242 -5.64 -28.11 9.65
CA GLY A 242 -5.78 -29.52 10.02
C GLY A 242 -7.04 -30.19 9.45
N THR A 243 -7.61 -29.64 8.39
CA THR A 243 -8.86 -30.12 7.78
C THR A 243 -8.87 -29.85 6.27
N ASP A 244 -9.79 -30.48 5.55
CA ASP A 244 -9.99 -30.29 4.12
C ASP A 244 -11.08 -29.24 3.81
N TYR A 245 -11.18 -28.85 2.53
CA TYR A 245 -12.16 -27.86 2.08
C TYR A 245 -13.60 -28.31 2.31
N ALA A 246 -13.94 -29.57 2.02
CA ALA A 246 -15.30 -30.07 2.12
C ALA A 246 -15.81 -30.06 3.57
N THR A 247 -14.95 -30.44 4.50
CA THR A 247 -15.24 -30.41 5.94
C THR A 247 -15.38 -28.98 6.42
N MET A 248 -14.45 -28.08 6.06
CA MET A 248 -14.54 -26.67 6.42
C MET A 248 -15.81 -26.01 5.89
N GLU A 249 -16.16 -26.25 4.63
CA GLU A 249 -17.35 -25.67 4.00
C GLU A 249 -18.63 -26.10 4.73
N LYS A 250 -18.73 -27.39 5.10
CA LYS A 250 -19.85 -27.91 5.89
C LYS A 250 -19.92 -27.28 7.28
N GLU A 251 -18.78 -27.11 7.95
CA GLU A 251 -18.71 -26.46 9.26
C GLU A 251 -19.08 -24.98 9.19
N LEU A 252 -18.56 -24.25 8.21
CA LEU A 252 -18.89 -22.85 7.97
C LEU A 252 -20.37 -22.68 7.64
N ARG A 253 -20.94 -23.55 6.80
CA ARG A 253 -22.38 -23.54 6.47
C ARG A 253 -23.25 -23.74 7.71
N LYS A 254 -22.85 -24.65 8.60
CA LYS A 254 -23.52 -24.85 9.89
C LYS A 254 -23.38 -23.62 10.79
N TYR A 255 -22.22 -22.96 10.76
CA TYR A 255 -21.95 -21.76 11.55
C TYR A 255 -22.81 -20.58 11.12
N VAL A 256 -22.86 -20.27 9.82
CA VAL A 256 -23.67 -19.15 9.29
C VAL A 256 -25.18 -19.37 9.45
N GLY A 257 -25.63 -20.62 9.60
CA GLY A 257 -27.03 -20.96 9.87
C GLY A 257 -27.48 -20.72 11.32
N GLN A 258 -26.60 -20.23 12.20
CA GLN A 258 -26.94 -19.89 13.58
C GLN A 258 -27.76 -18.60 13.67
N ARG A 259 -28.54 -18.45 14.74
CA ARG A 259 -29.35 -17.24 15.00
C ARG A 259 -28.61 -16.17 15.79
N LEU A 260 -27.57 -16.56 16.52
CA LEU A 260 -26.82 -15.69 17.42
C LEU A 260 -25.33 -15.84 17.14
N PHE A 261 -24.65 -14.71 17.00
CA PHE A 261 -23.21 -14.65 16.76
C PHE A 261 -22.51 -13.96 17.92
N LYS A 262 -21.37 -14.51 18.32
CA LYS A 262 -20.51 -13.91 19.33
C LYS A 262 -19.72 -12.74 18.73
N TYR A 263 -19.28 -11.83 19.58
CA TYR A 263 -18.27 -10.83 19.27
C TYR A 263 -17.20 -10.87 20.36
N GLN A 264 -16.01 -10.40 20.04
CA GLN A 264 -14.88 -10.44 20.95
C GLN A 264 -14.89 -9.17 21.80
N VAL A 265 -14.70 -9.32 23.12
CA VAL A 265 -14.51 -8.19 24.04
C VAL A 265 -13.08 -8.26 24.59
N LEU A 266 -12.32 -7.20 24.36
CA LEU A 266 -10.96 -7.04 24.84
C LEU A 266 -10.93 -5.87 25.80
N THR A 267 -10.58 -6.14 27.06
CA THR A 267 -10.37 -5.06 28.04
C THR A 267 -8.89 -4.72 28.08
N LEU A 268 -8.54 -3.51 27.65
CA LEU A 268 -7.16 -3.04 27.64
C LEU A 268 -6.70 -2.72 29.06
N LYS A 269 -5.43 -3.04 29.37
CA LYS A 269 -4.87 -2.77 30.71
C LYS A 269 -4.86 -1.29 31.07
N GLN A 270 -4.72 -0.43 30.08
CA GLN A 270 -4.73 1.02 30.22
C GLN A 270 -5.79 1.59 29.28
N LYS A 271 -6.42 2.68 29.71
CA LYS A 271 -7.34 3.43 28.86
C LYS A 271 -6.57 4.05 27.70
N LEU A 272 -7.18 4.03 26.53
CA LEU A 272 -6.67 4.67 25.32
C LEU A 272 -7.19 6.10 25.26
N THR A 273 -6.63 6.96 26.10
CA THR A 273 -6.95 8.38 26.17
C THR A 273 -6.02 9.16 25.24
N PHE A 274 -6.59 9.90 24.29
CA PHE A 274 -5.82 10.72 23.34
C PHE A 274 -6.20 12.20 23.37
N ASP A 275 -7.35 12.54 23.94
CA ASP A 275 -7.89 13.91 23.92
C ASP A 275 -6.94 14.95 24.52
N SER A 276 -6.20 14.58 25.58
CA SER A 276 -5.26 15.46 26.28
C SER A 276 -4.03 15.85 25.46
N ASP A 277 -3.65 15.00 24.50
CA ASP A 277 -2.39 15.15 23.76
C ASP A 277 -2.59 15.90 22.44
N MET A 278 -3.86 16.19 22.09
CA MET A 278 -4.21 16.84 20.84
C MET A 278 -3.98 18.35 20.89
N GLN A 279 -3.30 18.84 19.86
CA GLN A 279 -3.06 20.27 19.66
C GLN A 279 -4.09 20.83 18.70
N VAL A 280 -4.77 21.92 19.10
CA VAL A 280 -5.79 22.58 18.28
C VAL A 280 -5.33 23.99 17.94
N ALA A 281 -5.54 24.36 16.69
CA ALA A 281 -5.29 25.71 16.20
C ALA A 281 -6.37 26.12 15.19
N PRO A 282 -6.73 27.41 15.11
CA PRO A 282 -7.47 27.93 13.96
C PRO A 282 -6.70 27.64 12.67
N LEU A 283 -7.44 27.27 11.62
CA LEU A 283 -6.90 27.12 10.28
C LEU A 283 -7.47 28.25 9.42
N ALA A 284 -6.59 29.11 8.90
CA ALA A 284 -7.03 30.19 8.05
C ALA A 284 -7.61 29.63 6.73
N GLU A 285 -8.59 30.36 6.18
CA GLU A 285 -9.34 29.91 5.00
C GLU A 285 -8.45 29.60 3.77
N PRO A 286 -7.38 30.36 3.45
CA PRO A 286 -6.49 30.00 2.36
C PRO A 286 -5.82 28.62 2.55
N GLU A 287 -5.41 28.29 3.77
CA GLU A 287 -4.83 27.01 4.13
C GLU A 287 -5.87 25.90 4.06
N ALA A 288 -7.09 26.13 4.53
CA ALA A 288 -8.20 25.19 4.37
C ALA A 288 -8.48 24.91 2.88
N ASN A 289 -8.58 25.96 2.06
CA ASN A 289 -8.77 25.83 0.62
C ASN A 289 -7.61 25.08 -0.06
N ALA A 290 -6.38 25.26 0.43
CA ALA A 290 -5.22 24.53 -0.08
C ALA A 290 -5.35 23.02 0.17
N TYR A 291 -5.74 22.61 1.39
CA TYR A 291 -6.00 21.21 1.70
C TYR A 291 -7.19 20.62 0.95
N LEU A 292 -8.27 21.39 0.76
CA LEU A 292 -9.44 20.94 0.01
C LEU A 292 -9.12 20.75 -1.48
N GLY A 293 -8.33 21.65 -2.06
CA GLY A 293 -7.81 21.49 -3.42
C GLY A 293 -6.89 20.28 -3.55
N ASP A 294 -5.99 20.08 -2.58
CA ASP A 294 -5.12 18.90 -2.55
C ASP A 294 -5.92 17.59 -2.43
N LEU A 295 -6.93 17.52 -1.56
CA LEU A 295 -7.87 16.40 -1.47
C LEU A 295 -8.51 16.12 -2.83
N LEU A 296 -9.05 17.14 -3.51
CA LEU A 296 -9.68 16.99 -4.82
C LEU A 296 -8.72 16.45 -5.87
N TYR A 297 -7.45 16.87 -5.86
CA TYR A 297 -6.42 16.28 -6.72
C TYR A 297 -6.25 14.77 -6.46
N HIS A 298 -6.20 14.36 -5.20
CA HIS A 298 -6.00 12.96 -4.80
C HIS A 298 -7.18 12.05 -5.14
N VAL A 299 -8.42 12.56 -5.13
CA VAL A 299 -9.61 11.82 -5.57
C VAL A 299 -9.87 11.91 -7.08
N ASN A 300 -8.82 12.18 -7.85
CA ASN A 300 -8.86 12.29 -9.32
C ASN A 300 -9.80 13.39 -9.87
N ARG A 301 -9.94 14.50 -9.14
CA ARG A 301 -10.76 15.66 -9.52
C ARG A 301 -9.92 16.92 -9.66
N ALA A 302 -8.84 16.84 -10.46
CA ALA A 302 -7.86 17.92 -10.61
C ALA A 302 -8.46 19.25 -11.15
N ASP A 303 -9.47 19.18 -12.02
CA ASP A 303 -10.14 20.38 -12.51
C ASP A 303 -11.02 21.05 -11.45
N ASP A 304 -11.60 20.26 -10.53
CA ASP A 304 -12.35 20.78 -9.40
C ASP A 304 -11.42 21.32 -8.30
N ALA A 305 -10.17 20.85 -8.23
CA ALA A 305 -9.16 21.30 -7.27
C ALA A 305 -8.68 22.73 -7.55
N GLU A 306 -8.47 23.06 -8.84
CA GLU A 306 -7.84 24.33 -9.26
C GLU A 306 -8.53 25.59 -8.70
N PRO A 307 -9.87 25.72 -8.70
CA PRO A 307 -10.55 26.87 -8.10
C PRO A 307 -10.22 27.10 -6.62
N PHE A 308 -10.16 26.04 -5.81
CA PHE A 308 -9.82 26.15 -4.38
C PHE A 308 -8.36 26.60 -4.19
N LEU A 309 -7.44 26.01 -4.96
CA LEU A 309 -6.02 26.36 -4.91
C LEU A 309 -5.78 27.80 -5.36
N ARG A 310 -6.47 28.26 -6.41
CA ARG A 310 -6.38 29.67 -6.86
C ARG A 310 -6.99 30.63 -5.85
N SER A 311 -8.09 30.26 -5.20
CA SER A 311 -8.68 31.05 -4.11
C SER A 311 -7.69 31.21 -2.96
N ALA A 312 -7.01 30.14 -2.56
CA ALA A 312 -5.95 30.18 -1.56
C ALA A 312 -4.81 31.13 -1.95
N LEU A 313 -4.31 31.00 -3.18
CA LEU A 313 -3.20 31.81 -3.69
C LEU A 313 -3.57 33.28 -3.97
N ALA A 314 -4.86 33.59 -4.15
CA ALA A 314 -5.31 34.97 -4.27
C ALA A 314 -5.15 35.74 -2.96
N VAL A 315 -5.26 35.06 -1.82
CA VAL A 315 -5.09 35.64 -0.48
C VAL A 315 -3.66 35.49 0.02
N GLN A 316 -3.05 34.32 -0.19
CA GLN A 316 -1.67 34.02 0.19
C GLN A 316 -0.87 33.50 -1.02
N PRO A 317 -0.28 34.39 -1.85
CA PRO A 317 0.43 34.00 -3.07
C PRO A 317 1.61 33.05 -2.87
N ASN A 318 2.18 33.06 -1.67
CA ASN A 318 3.38 32.29 -1.31
C ASN A 318 3.06 31.04 -0.48
N LEU A 319 1.78 30.67 -0.34
CA LEU A 319 1.40 29.47 0.42
C LEU A 319 1.98 28.22 -0.25
N SER A 320 2.96 27.59 0.40
CA SER A 320 3.73 26.49 -0.19
C SER A 320 2.84 25.30 -0.55
N LEU A 321 1.90 24.91 0.32
CA LEU A 321 0.97 23.81 0.07
C LEU A 321 0.14 24.05 -1.20
N ALA A 322 -0.46 25.24 -1.35
CA ALA A 322 -1.28 25.56 -2.52
C ALA A 322 -0.45 25.64 -3.81
N ASN A 323 0.76 26.18 -3.75
CA ASN A 323 1.67 26.19 -4.89
C ASN A 323 2.10 24.75 -5.27
N THR A 324 2.40 23.88 -4.31
CA THR A 324 2.71 22.47 -4.60
C THR A 324 1.54 21.75 -5.26
N ALA A 325 0.35 21.80 -4.66
CA ALA A 325 -0.84 21.16 -5.18
C ALA A 325 -1.23 21.70 -6.57
N LEU A 326 -1.06 23.01 -6.82
CA LEU A 326 -1.34 23.57 -8.14
C LEU A 326 -0.29 23.12 -9.17
N GLY A 327 0.97 23.00 -8.78
CA GLY A 327 2.01 22.36 -9.58
C GLY A 327 1.65 20.92 -9.99
N MET A 328 1.14 20.13 -9.05
CA MET A 328 0.66 18.76 -9.28
C MET A 328 -0.55 18.72 -10.24
N VAL A 329 -1.53 19.62 -10.05
CA VAL A 329 -2.68 19.77 -10.95
C VAL A 329 -2.21 20.10 -12.38
N LYS A 330 -1.28 21.04 -12.53
CA LYS A 330 -0.73 21.44 -13.85
C LYS A 330 0.07 20.32 -14.50
N LEU A 331 0.82 19.53 -13.73
CA LEU A 331 1.47 18.31 -14.21
C LEU A 331 0.47 17.30 -14.77
N ARG A 332 -0.66 17.09 -14.09
CA ARG A 332 -1.72 16.17 -14.58
C ARG A 332 -2.40 16.70 -15.84
N GLN A 333 -2.60 18.02 -15.93
CA GLN A 333 -3.11 18.69 -17.12
C GLN A 333 -2.08 18.80 -18.28
N ARG A 334 -0.87 18.25 -18.12
CA ARG A 334 0.25 18.35 -19.08
C ARG A 334 0.70 19.79 -19.38
N LYS A 335 0.49 20.71 -18.44
CA LYS A 335 0.90 22.12 -18.54
C LYS A 335 2.24 22.33 -17.82
N SER A 336 3.31 21.81 -18.42
CA SER A 336 4.64 21.73 -17.79
C SER A 336 5.21 23.09 -17.36
N ASP A 337 5.07 24.13 -18.17
CA ASP A 337 5.61 25.46 -17.87
C ASP A 337 4.92 26.12 -16.66
N GLU A 338 3.59 26.00 -16.59
CA GLU A 338 2.83 26.46 -15.42
C GLU A 338 3.21 25.65 -14.18
N ALA A 339 3.31 24.32 -14.30
CA ALA A 339 3.70 23.45 -13.19
C ALA A 339 5.06 23.83 -12.61
N LYS A 340 6.05 24.09 -13.48
CA LYS A 340 7.39 24.53 -13.09
C LYS A 340 7.33 25.77 -12.22
N THR A 341 6.59 26.78 -12.67
CA THR A 341 6.45 28.07 -11.97
C THR A 341 5.90 27.89 -10.55
N PHE A 342 4.87 27.06 -10.39
CA PHE A 342 4.28 26.84 -9.06
C PHE A 342 5.20 26.00 -8.15
N LEU A 343 5.87 24.98 -8.69
CA LEU A 343 6.79 24.14 -7.91
C LEU A 343 8.04 24.90 -7.46
N GLU A 344 8.60 25.77 -8.31
CA GLU A 344 9.73 26.66 -7.94
C GLU A 344 9.33 27.62 -6.81
N LYS A 345 8.14 28.22 -6.89
CA LYS A 345 7.61 29.05 -5.79
C LYS A 345 7.44 28.25 -4.51
N ALA A 346 6.89 27.03 -4.59
CA ALA A 346 6.71 26.19 -3.41
C ALA A 346 8.03 25.87 -2.70
N ILE A 347 9.08 25.56 -3.46
CA ILE A 347 10.44 25.28 -2.96
C ILE A 347 11.07 26.55 -2.37
N ALA A 348 10.97 27.69 -3.06
CA ALA A 348 11.55 28.95 -2.60
C ALA A 348 10.93 29.43 -1.27
N GLN A 349 9.62 29.25 -1.10
CA GLN A 349 8.91 29.70 0.10
C GLN A 349 9.03 28.71 1.27
N ASN A 350 9.16 27.40 0.98
CA ASN A 350 9.39 26.40 2.00
C ASN A 350 10.43 25.36 1.55
N PRO A 351 11.72 25.61 1.86
CA PRO A 351 12.81 24.66 1.57
C PRO A 351 12.72 23.32 2.31
N LYS A 352 11.72 23.11 3.18
CA LYS A 352 11.46 21.82 3.85
C LYS A 352 10.34 21.01 3.20
N ASN A 353 9.74 21.50 2.12
CA ASN A 353 8.66 20.82 1.41
C ASN A 353 9.22 19.73 0.48
N HIS A 354 9.42 18.52 1.01
CA HIS A 354 9.92 17.36 0.26
C HIS A 354 9.04 17.01 -0.96
N ILE A 355 7.72 17.18 -0.84
CA ILE A 355 6.76 16.92 -1.92
C ILE A 355 6.99 17.85 -3.11
N ALA A 356 7.26 19.14 -2.87
CA ALA A 356 7.61 20.07 -3.94
C ALA A 356 8.91 19.68 -4.67
N TYR A 357 9.95 19.24 -3.94
CA TYR A 357 11.17 18.72 -4.55
C TYR A 357 10.93 17.49 -5.41
N TYR A 358 10.12 16.54 -4.93
CA TYR A 358 9.76 15.36 -5.70
C TYR A 358 8.98 15.69 -6.97
N TYR A 359 7.92 16.50 -6.88
CA TYR A 359 7.12 16.84 -8.06
C TYR A 359 7.90 17.71 -9.05
N TYR A 360 8.85 18.51 -8.60
CA TYR A 360 9.79 19.20 -9.50
C TYR A 360 10.71 18.20 -10.22
N ALA A 361 11.22 17.19 -9.52
CA ALA A 361 11.98 16.11 -10.13
C ALA A 361 11.13 15.27 -11.12
N GLU A 362 9.87 15.01 -10.78
CA GLU A 362 8.92 14.33 -11.66
C GLU A 362 8.66 15.12 -12.94
N LEU A 363 8.42 16.43 -12.81
CA LEU A 363 8.30 17.36 -13.94
C LEU A 363 9.49 17.24 -14.90
N LEU A 364 10.72 17.36 -14.38
CA LEU A 364 11.93 17.25 -15.19
C LEU A 364 12.08 15.87 -15.83
N SER A 365 11.68 14.80 -15.13
CA SER A 365 11.71 13.43 -15.68
C SER A 365 10.72 13.20 -16.84
N ARG A 366 9.78 14.13 -17.06
CA ARG A 366 8.84 14.13 -18.18
C ARG A 366 9.36 14.93 -19.38
N GLU A 367 10.40 15.74 -19.20
CA GLU A 367 11.08 16.41 -20.30
C GLU A 367 11.75 15.37 -21.21
N GLY A 368 11.67 15.57 -22.53
CA GLY A 368 12.24 14.65 -23.51
C GLY A 368 11.46 13.35 -23.73
N ARG A 369 10.22 13.25 -23.21
CA ARG A 369 9.29 12.18 -23.58
C ARG A 369 8.90 12.30 -25.05
N ASP A 370 8.93 11.19 -25.78
CA ASP A 370 8.39 11.12 -27.14
C ASP A 370 6.85 11.17 -27.14
N GLU A 371 6.24 11.15 -28.34
CA GLU A 371 4.78 11.18 -28.52
C GLU A 371 4.05 10.03 -27.78
N LEU A 372 4.76 8.94 -27.51
CA LEU A 372 4.26 7.75 -26.82
C LEU A 372 4.57 7.78 -25.32
N GLY A 373 5.26 8.81 -24.83
CA GLY A 373 5.57 9.00 -23.41
C GLY A 373 6.84 8.28 -22.95
N PHE A 374 7.63 7.70 -23.84
CA PHE A 374 8.89 7.03 -23.51
C PHE A 374 10.03 8.04 -23.40
N VAL A 375 10.94 7.78 -22.45
CA VAL A 375 12.21 8.50 -22.33
C VAL A 375 13.33 7.51 -22.63
N SER A 376 14.02 7.72 -23.76
CA SER A 376 15.11 6.84 -24.21
C SER A 376 16.45 7.19 -23.55
N LYS A 377 16.67 8.47 -23.25
CA LYS A 377 17.85 9.00 -22.57
C LYS A 377 17.51 10.35 -21.93
N MET A 378 18.10 10.65 -20.78
CA MET A 378 18.02 11.97 -20.17
C MET A 378 19.35 12.71 -20.33
N GLU A 379 19.29 14.00 -20.65
CA GLU A 379 20.48 14.84 -20.71
C GLU A 379 21.23 14.85 -19.37
N PRO A 380 22.57 14.84 -19.35
CA PRO A 380 23.35 14.76 -18.10
C PRO A 380 23.01 15.87 -17.09
N ALA A 381 22.77 17.10 -17.57
CA ALA A 381 22.40 18.22 -16.70
C ALA A 381 21.01 18.01 -16.07
N THR A 382 20.03 17.54 -16.86
CA THR A 382 18.67 17.26 -16.39
C THR A 382 18.67 16.12 -15.39
N SER A 383 19.35 15.01 -15.68
CA SER A 383 19.43 13.86 -14.78
C SER A 383 20.15 14.20 -13.47
N ALA A 384 21.24 14.99 -13.52
CA ALA A 384 21.91 15.49 -12.33
C ALA A 384 20.97 16.34 -11.46
N ARG A 385 20.19 17.24 -12.08
CA ARG A 385 19.21 18.07 -11.36
C ARG A 385 18.09 17.23 -10.75
N ILE A 386 17.57 16.24 -11.47
CA ILE A 386 16.57 15.30 -10.94
C ILE A 386 17.13 14.57 -9.71
N ARG A 387 18.34 14.00 -9.80
CA ARG A 387 18.99 13.31 -8.68
C ARG A 387 19.18 14.23 -7.47
N GLU A 388 19.56 15.49 -7.67
CA GLU A 388 19.70 16.48 -6.61
C GLU A 388 18.37 16.72 -5.87
N MET A 389 17.30 17.00 -6.61
CA MET A 389 15.98 17.26 -6.03
C MET A 389 15.44 16.04 -5.27
N LEU A 390 15.64 14.84 -5.82
CA LEU A 390 15.22 13.59 -5.17
C LEU A 390 16.03 13.28 -3.91
N LYS A 391 17.35 13.50 -3.93
CA LYS A 391 18.19 13.40 -2.73
C LYS A 391 17.73 14.38 -1.65
N LYS A 392 17.35 15.61 -2.04
CA LYS A 392 16.80 16.59 -1.08
C LYS A 392 15.45 16.16 -0.51
N SER A 393 14.55 15.63 -1.35
CA SER A 393 13.28 15.06 -0.90
C SER A 393 13.49 13.94 0.12
N ILE A 394 14.43 13.01 -0.15
CA ILE A 394 14.77 11.90 0.74
C ILE A 394 15.40 12.38 2.04
N GLU A 395 16.28 13.39 2.00
CA GLU A 395 16.88 14.00 3.19
C GLU A 395 15.80 14.58 4.12
N LEU A 396 14.81 15.26 3.54
CA LEU A 396 13.73 15.90 4.27
C LEU A 396 12.69 14.90 4.80
N ASN A 397 12.40 13.85 4.04
CA ASN A 397 11.52 12.77 4.46
C ASN A 397 11.98 11.40 3.91
N PRO A 398 12.79 10.65 4.68
CA PRO A 398 13.25 9.32 4.27
C PRO A 398 12.13 8.28 4.08
N ALA A 399 10.95 8.50 4.67
CA ALA A 399 9.82 7.58 4.54
C ALA A 399 9.03 7.79 3.23
N PHE A 400 9.27 8.87 2.49
CA PHE A 400 8.60 9.15 1.23
C PHE A 400 9.23 8.34 0.08
N THR A 401 8.74 7.13 -0.11
CA THR A 401 9.38 6.09 -0.92
C THR A 401 9.39 6.36 -2.43
N GLU A 402 8.47 7.16 -2.94
CA GLU A 402 8.41 7.51 -4.37
C GLU A 402 9.67 8.23 -4.86
N SER A 403 10.39 8.93 -3.99
CA SER A 403 11.66 9.58 -4.36
C SER A 403 12.74 8.57 -4.73
N TYR A 404 12.79 7.43 -4.02
CA TYR A 404 13.71 6.32 -4.33
C TYR A 404 13.32 5.64 -5.63
N ALA A 405 12.00 5.47 -5.85
CA ALA A 405 11.49 4.92 -7.09
C ALA A 405 11.91 5.79 -8.28
N LEU A 406 11.70 7.10 -8.22
CA LEU A 406 12.09 7.99 -9.32
C LEU A 406 13.62 8.05 -9.51
N LEU A 407 14.43 7.95 -8.45
CA LEU A 407 15.90 7.83 -8.60
C LEU A 407 16.26 6.58 -9.41
N ALA A 408 15.66 5.44 -9.09
CA ALA A 408 15.89 4.22 -9.83
C ALA A 408 15.39 4.30 -11.29
N PHE A 409 14.42 5.17 -11.59
CA PHE A 409 13.95 5.39 -12.97
C PHE A 409 15.06 6.02 -13.80
N VAL A 410 15.65 7.10 -13.26
CA VAL A 410 16.71 7.87 -13.91
C VAL A 410 17.91 6.97 -14.19
N SER A 411 18.32 6.16 -13.20
CA SER A 411 19.38 5.17 -13.37
C SER A 411 19.09 4.14 -14.46
N LEU A 412 17.85 3.65 -14.55
CA LEU A 412 17.46 2.68 -15.58
C LEU A 412 17.45 3.29 -16.99
N VAL A 413 16.95 4.52 -17.13
CA VAL A 413 16.90 5.25 -18.41
C VAL A 413 18.30 5.56 -18.93
N ASN A 414 19.18 6.07 -18.06
CA ASN A 414 20.54 6.45 -18.44
C ASN A 414 21.53 5.28 -18.45
N ASN A 415 21.12 4.12 -17.92
CA ASN A 415 21.98 2.94 -17.78
C ASN A 415 23.24 3.21 -16.93
N ASP A 416 23.07 3.97 -15.85
CA ASP A 416 24.10 4.38 -14.91
C ASP A 416 23.64 4.10 -13.46
N GLU A 417 24.58 4.06 -12.51
CA GLU A 417 24.28 3.91 -11.06
C GLU A 417 23.27 2.78 -10.72
N LEU A 418 23.28 1.68 -11.49
CA LEU A 418 22.27 0.61 -11.39
C LEU A 418 22.33 -0.13 -10.05
N ASP A 419 23.53 -0.38 -9.51
CA ASP A 419 23.68 -1.03 -8.21
C ASP A 419 23.18 -0.13 -7.06
N ASP A 420 23.45 1.19 -7.11
CA ASP A 420 22.89 2.12 -6.12
C ASP A 420 21.37 2.17 -6.21
N ALA A 421 20.80 2.17 -7.42
CA ALA A 421 19.35 2.15 -7.61
C ALA A 421 18.68 0.94 -6.92
N VAL A 422 19.29 -0.25 -6.98
CA VAL A 422 18.81 -1.43 -6.22
C VAL A 422 18.88 -1.19 -4.72
N VAL A 423 19.99 -0.64 -4.22
CA VAL A 423 20.15 -0.31 -2.79
C VAL A 423 19.11 0.72 -2.33
N GLN A 424 18.83 1.75 -3.14
CA GLN A 424 17.82 2.76 -2.84
C GLN A 424 16.40 2.15 -2.80
N LEU A 425 16.05 1.27 -3.74
CA LEU A 425 14.77 0.56 -3.72
C LEU A 425 14.65 -0.39 -2.53
N GLN A 426 15.73 -1.06 -2.13
CA GLN A 426 15.76 -1.87 -0.92
C GLN A 426 15.54 -1.03 0.35
N LYS A 427 16.03 0.22 0.40
CA LYS A 427 15.68 1.16 1.47
C LYS A 427 14.20 1.53 1.45
N ALA A 428 13.62 1.79 0.28
CA ALA A 428 12.20 2.08 0.14
C ALA A 428 11.33 0.90 0.63
N LEU A 429 11.72 -0.34 0.32
CA LEU A 429 11.06 -1.55 0.80
C LEU A 429 11.14 -1.75 2.33
N LYS A 430 12.04 -1.06 3.05
CA LYS A 430 12.00 -1.06 4.53
C LYS A 430 10.80 -0.26 5.08
N TYR A 431 10.28 0.70 4.32
CA TYR A 431 9.12 1.53 4.67
C TYR A 431 7.81 1.00 4.06
N GLN A 432 7.89 0.36 2.89
CA GLN A 432 6.76 -0.27 2.22
C GLN A 432 7.13 -1.68 1.72
N PRO A 433 7.27 -2.68 2.62
CA PRO A 433 7.69 -4.02 2.22
C PRO A 433 6.77 -4.71 1.20
N GLY A 434 5.49 -4.36 1.21
CA GLY A 434 4.47 -4.86 0.29
C GLY A 434 4.45 -4.20 -1.10
N ASN A 435 5.33 -3.24 -1.39
CA ASN A 435 5.29 -2.51 -2.66
C ASN A 435 5.91 -3.30 -3.82
N MET A 436 5.08 -4.11 -4.49
CA MET A 436 5.52 -4.99 -5.58
C MET A 436 6.01 -4.23 -6.83
N ARG A 437 5.64 -2.95 -7.00
CA ARG A 437 6.21 -2.11 -8.07
C ARG A 437 7.70 -1.89 -7.87
N TYR A 438 8.17 -1.74 -6.63
CA TYR A 438 9.60 -1.60 -6.33
C TYR A 438 10.35 -2.91 -6.54
N VAL A 439 9.73 -4.05 -6.20
CA VAL A 439 10.28 -5.39 -6.47
C VAL A 439 10.43 -5.62 -7.97
N MET A 440 9.43 -5.25 -8.77
CA MET A 440 9.51 -5.33 -10.24
C MET A 440 10.60 -4.43 -10.82
N ARG A 441 10.73 -3.20 -10.31
CA ARG A 441 11.82 -2.29 -10.71
C ARG A 441 13.20 -2.87 -10.43
N ILE A 442 13.40 -3.59 -9.31
CA ILE A 442 14.66 -4.30 -9.04
C ILE A 442 14.90 -5.38 -10.11
N ALA A 443 13.88 -6.14 -10.50
CA ALA A 443 14.00 -7.14 -11.57
C ALA A 443 14.37 -6.52 -12.92
N GLU A 444 13.82 -5.34 -13.25
CA GLU A 444 14.18 -4.58 -14.46
C GLU A 444 15.64 -4.13 -14.45
N ILE A 445 16.14 -3.69 -13.30
CA ILE A 445 17.54 -3.32 -13.14
C ILE A 445 18.43 -4.56 -13.29
N TYR A 446 18.07 -5.70 -12.68
CA TYR A 446 18.81 -6.95 -12.86
C TYR A 446 18.81 -7.43 -14.31
N LEU A 447 17.68 -7.33 -15.02
CA LEU A 447 17.61 -7.61 -16.45
C LEU A 447 18.59 -6.72 -17.24
N ARG A 448 18.65 -5.43 -16.91
CA ARG A 448 19.56 -4.46 -17.55
C ARG A 448 21.03 -4.75 -17.25
N GLN A 449 21.33 -5.25 -16.06
CA GLN A 449 22.65 -5.72 -15.64
C GLN A 449 22.99 -7.13 -16.15
N GLU A 450 22.11 -7.77 -16.94
CA GLU A 450 22.23 -9.16 -17.40
C GLU A 450 22.28 -10.22 -16.29
N LYS A 451 21.83 -9.87 -15.07
CA LYS A 451 21.62 -10.78 -13.94
C LYS A 451 20.31 -11.55 -14.13
N PHE A 452 20.27 -12.41 -15.16
CA PHE A 452 19.05 -13.04 -15.64
C PHE A 452 18.42 -14.01 -14.64
N LYS A 453 19.22 -14.73 -13.86
CA LYS A 453 18.71 -15.67 -12.85
C LYS A 453 17.92 -14.94 -11.77
N GLU A 454 18.45 -13.82 -11.28
CA GLU A 454 17.83 -12.98 -10.27
C GLU A 454 16.57 -12.29 -10.80
N ALA A 455 16.65 -11.75 -12.03
CA ALA A 455 15.50 -11.14 -12.70
C ALA A 455 14.37 -12.16 -12.94
N ALA A 456 14.69 -13.34 -13.47
CA ALA A 456 13.72 -14.40 -13.76
C ALA A 456 13.04 -14.93 -12.48
N SER A 457 13.80 -15.07 -11.39
CA SER A 457 13.26 -15.50 -10.09
C SER A 457 12.18 -14.53 -9.58
N ILE A 458 12.46 -13.22 -9.64
CA ILE A 458 11.49 -12.20 -9.24
C ILE A 458 10.31 -12.16 -10.20
N ALA A 459 10.56 -12.10 -11.51
CA ALA A 459 9.52 -11.96 -12.53
C ALA A 459 8.56 -13.15 -12.56
N THR A 460 9.07 -14.38 -12.40
CA THR A 460 8.23 -15.59 -12.35
C THR A 460 7.27 -15.55 -11.16
N ARG A 461 7.76 -15.11 -9.99
CA ARG A 461 6.91 -14.96 -8.80
C ARG A 461 5.84 -13.89 -9.01
N LEU A 462 6.21 -12.72 -9.53
CA LEU A 462 5.26 -11.63 -9.79
C LEU A 462 4.23 -11.99 -10.86
N ALA A 463 4.62 -12.67 -11.94
CA ALA A 463 3.70 -13.12 -12.98
C ALA A 463 2.63 -14.08 -12.43
N LYS A 464 2.96 -14.87 -11.41
CA LYS A 464 2.02 -15.79 -10.77
C LYS A 464 1.07 -15.09 -9.81
N ASN A 465 1.56 -14.13 -9.03
CA ASN A 465 0.83 -13.59 -7.88
C ASN A 465 0.22 -12.21 -8.12
N ALA A 466 0.70 -11.41 -9.08
CA ALA A 466 0.32 -10.00 -9.23
C ALA A 466 -1.19 -9.76 -9.48
N ASP A 467 -1.78 -8.82 -8.74
CA ASP A 467 -3.19 -8.43 -8.89
C ASP A 467 -3.46 -7.44 -10.03
N SER A 468 -2.49 -6.60 -10.37
CA SER A 468 -2.65 -5.66 -11.47
C SER A 468 -2.23 -6.32 -12.78
N ASP A 469 -3.10 -6.25 -13.79
CA ASP A 469 -2.83 -6.76 -15.13
C ASP A 469 -1.53 -6.21 -15.70
N GLU A 470 -1.28 -4.91 -15.51
CA GLU A 470 -0.04 -4.26 -15.93
C GLU A 470 1.21 -4.93 -15.33
N LEU A 471 1.24 -5.13 -14.01
CA LEU A 471 2.40 -5.75 -13.33
C LEU A 471 2.61 -7.19 -13.77
N ARG A 472 1.52 -7.96 -13.91
CA ARG A 472 1.57 -9.36 -14.35
C ARG A 472 2.09 -9.46 -15.77
N GLU A 473 1.49 -8.73 -16.70
CA GLU A 473 1.91 -8.73 -18.11
C GLU A 473 3.36 -8.30 -18.25
N ARG A 474 3.79 -7.27 -17.51
CA ARG A 474 5.18 -6.83 -17.51
C ARG A 474 6.13 -7.90 -16.97
N ALA A 475 5.73 -8.64 -15.95
CA ALA A 475 6.51 -9.75 -15.40
C ALA A 475 6.57 -10.95 -16.36
N GLU A 476 5.44 -11.33 -16.98
CA GLU A 476 5.36 -12.39 -18.00
C GLU A 476 6.22 -12.05 -19.23
N GLN A 477 6.15 -10.81 -19.71
CA GLN A 477 7.01 -10.31 -20.79
C GLN A 477 8.49 -10.42 -20.44
N MET A 478 8.87 -10.08 -19.21
CA MET A 478 10.25 -10.22 -18.75
C MET A 478 10.70 -11.69 -18.72
N VAL A 479 9.87 -12.61 -18.21
CA VAL A 479 10.17 -14.05 -18.22
C VAL A 479 10.39 -14.54 -19.66
N SER A 480 9.51 -14.15 -20.58
CA SER A 480 9.62 -14.51 -21.99
C SER A 480 10.91 -13.96 -22.62
N GLU A 481 11.24 -12.68 -22.36
CA GLU A 481 12.45 -12.04 -22.88
C GLU A 481 13.73 -12.69 -22.35
N ILE A 482 13.78 -13.04 -21.07
CA ILE A 482 14.93 -13.75 -20.48
C ILE A 482 15.10 -15.12 -21.14
N GLY A 483 14.03 -15.91 -21.25
CA GLY A 483 14.07 -17.23 -21.89
C GLY A 483 14.57 -17.16 -23.33
N ARG A 484 14.13 -16.16 -24.10
CA ARG A 484 14.62 -15.90 -25.46
C ARG A 484 16.12 -15.58 -25.49
N ARG A 485 16.62 -14.74 -24.58
CA ARG A 485 18.05 -14.41 -24.50
C ARG A 485 18.91 -15.62 -24.13
N GLU A 486 18.46 -16.43 -23.19
CA GLU A 486 19.16 -17.66 -22.80
C GLU A 486 19.22 -18.67 -23.95
N GLN A 487 18.13 -18.84 -24.71
CA GLN A 487 18.12 -19.68 -25.90
C GLN A 487 19.12 -19.20 -26.96
N ILE A 488 19.17 -17.89 -27.23
CA ILE A 488 20.14 -17.31 -28.18
C ILE A 488 21.57 -17.54 -27.70
N ARG A 489 21.87 -17.32 -26.41
CA ARG A 489 23.20 -17.58 -25.84
C ARG A 489 23.59 -19.04 -25.95
N ALA A 490 22.70 -19.96 -25.58
CA ALA A 490 22.93 -21.39 -25.70
C ALA A 490 23.18 -21.82 -27.16
N GLN A 491 22.45 -21.24 -28.12
CA GLN A 491 22.67 -21.49 -29.53
C GLN A 491 24.03 -20.96 -30.01
N ASN A 492 24.42 -19.76 -29.58
CA ASN A 492 25.72 -19.17 -29.91
C ASN A 492 26.88 -19.98 -29.31
N ASP A 493 26.74 -20.42 -28.07
CA ASP A 493 27.75 -21.26 -27.39
C ASP A 493 27.85 -22.64 -28.05
N ALA A 494 26.72 -23.24 -28.45
CA ALA A 494 26.70 -24.50 -29.19
C ALA A 494 27.35 -24.36 -30.57
N ASN A 495 27.10 -23.24 -31.27
CA ASN A 495 27.74 -22.94 -32.55
C ASN A 495 29.24 -22.75 -32.35
N ARG A 496 29.67 -21.99 -31.34
CA ARG A 496 31.07 -21.79 -30.98
C ARG A 496 31.78 -23.12 -30.69
N LYS A 497 31.18 -23.99 -29.86
CA LYS A 497 31.74 -25.33 -29.58
C LYS A 497 31.85 -26.18 -30.84
N LYS A 498 30.86 -26.15 -31.74
CA LYS A 498 30.96 -26.83 -33.04
C LYS A 498 32.13 -26.31 -33.88
N TYR A 499 32.38 -25.00 -33.90
CA TYR A 499 33.55 -24.42 -34.56
C TYR A 499 34.88 -24.77 -33.87
N GLU A 500 34.87 -24.96 -32.55
CA GLU A 500 36.04 -25.36 -31.75
C GLU A 500 36.31 -26.88 -31.81
N GLU A 501 35.29 -27.72 -32.04
CA GLU A 501 35.35 -29.19 -32.00
C GLU A 501 35.49 -29.88 -33.38
N GLY A 502 35.33 -29.18 -34.52
CA GLY A 502 35.47 -29.84 -35.84
C GLY A 502 35.56 -28.93 -37.07
N ASP A 503 36.60 -29.18 -37.88
CA ASP A 503 36.91 -28.74 -39.25
C ASP A 503 37.23 -27.25 -39.50
N GLY A 504 38.52 -26.95 -39.32
CA GLY A 504 39.17 -25.87 -40.04
C GLY A 504 39.14 -26.14 -41.55
N ASN A 505 38.42 -25.29 -42.28
CA ASN A 505 38.81 -24.90 -43.64
C ASN A 505 38.16 -23.56 -44.00
N GLY A 506 38.94 -22.47 -43.99
CA GLY A 506 38.47 -21.17 -44.48
C GLY A 506 39.18 -19.95 -43.88
N GLN A 507 40.45 -19.80 -44.22
CA GLN A 507 41.29 -18.58 -44.27
C GLN A 507 40.73 -17.23 -43.74
N GLY A 508 41.46 -16.66 -42.78
CA GLY A 508 41.38 -15.24 -42.39
C GLY A 508 42.21 -14.91 -41.14
N LEU A 509 43.54 -14.88 -41.28
CA LEU A 509 44.51 -14.57 -40.22
C LEU A 509 44.32 -13.18 -39.60
N MET A 510 44.34 -13.08 -38.25
CA MET A 510 45.54 -12.56 -37.56
C MET A 510 45.53 -12.91 -36.06
N ARG A 511 46.59 -13.62 -35.64
CA ARG A 511 46.99 -13.88 -34.26
C ARG A 511 47.60 -12.61 -33.63
N LEU A 512 47.34 -12.41 -32.34
CA LEU A 512 48.38 -12.06 -31.37
C LEU A 512 48.13 -12.84 -30.08
N THR A 513 49.23 -13.27 -29.48
CA THR A 513 49.41 -14.40 -28.58
C THR A 513 49.44 -14.02 -27.10
N SER A 514 48.84 -14.90 -26.30
CA SER A 514 49.24 -15.42 -24.97
C SER A 514 49.77 -14.49 -23.88
N GLY A 515 49.04 -14.52 -22.76
CA GLY A 515 49.56 -14.42 -21.40
C GLY A 515 48.56 -15.06 -20.44
N GLU A 516 48.68 -16.38 -20.22
CA GLU A 516 47.92 -17.10 -19.20
C GLU A 516 48.45 -16.75 -17.79
N ALA A 517 47.54 -16.66 -16.84
CA ALA A 517 47.71 -17.36 -15.56
C ALA A 517 46.34 -17.73 -14.99
N ASN A 518 46.08 -19.03 -14.96
CA ASN A 518 44.99 -19.67 -14.22
C ASN A 518 45.03 -19.27 -12.73
N GLN A 519 43.86 -18.99 -12.14
CA GLN A 519 43.63 -19.29 -10.73
C GLN A 519 42.84 -20.60 -10.65
N THR A 520 43.38 -21.56 -9.89
CA THR A 520 42.91 -22.94 -9.84
C THR A 520 41.59 -23.07 -9.05
N PRO A 521 40.68 -23.97 -9.47
CA PRO A 521 39.46 -24.32 -8.72
C PRO A 521 39.72 -24.82 -7.28
N GLU A 522 40.95 -25.23 -6.97
CA GLU A 522 41.38 -25.62 -5.61
C GLU A 522 41.55 -24.43 -4.65
N GLN A 523 41.59 -23.18 -5.13
CA GLN A 523 41.54 -21.98 -4.29
C GLN A 523 40.12 -21.40 -4.15
N LEU A 524 39.17 -21.78 -5.03
CA LEU A 524 37.74 -21.51 -4.87
C LEU A 524 37.00 -22.59 -4.07
N ALA A 525 37.56 -23.80 -3.94
CA ALA A 525 37.00 -24.91 -3.19
C ALA A 525 37.43 -24.98 -1.71
N LYS A 526 38.25 -24.03 -1.22
CA LYS A 526 38.75 -24.03 0.17
C LYS A 526 38.27 -22.86 1.04
N ALA A 527 37.17 -22.21 0.67
CA ALA A 527 36.64 -21.08 1.43
C ALA A 527 35.11 -20.91 1.36
N ASN A 528 34.30 -21.98 1.44
CA ASN A 528 32.96 -21.95 2.10
C ASN A 528 32.15 -23.28 2.06
N GLU A 529 32.83 -24.43 2.19
CA GLU A 529 32.19 -25.69 2.61
C GLU A 529 32.67 -26.12 4.01
N ALA A 530 32.71 -25.15 4.93
CA ALA A 530 32.98 -25.42 6.35
C ALA A 530 32.29 -24.43 7.30
N GLU A 531 31.19 -23.76 6.90
CA GLU A 531 30.49 -22.82 7.82
C GLU A 531 28.99 -22.65 7.57
N ARG A 532 28.28 -23.68 7.10
CA ARG A 532 26.80 -23.64 6.96
C ARG A 532 26.04 -24.85 7.50
N MET A 533 26.59 -25.54 8.49
CA MET A 533 25.82 -26.35 9.45
C MET A 533 26.59 -26.46 10.78
N ARG A 534 26.46 -25.46 11.67
CA ARG A 534 26.55 -25.58 13.15
C ARG A 534 26.48 -24.20 13.84
N ALA A 535 25.24 -23.81 14.18
CA ALA A 535 24.80 -22.86 15.24
C ALA A 535 23.55 -22.12 14.71
N LEU A 536 22.34 -22.65 14.88
CA LEU A 536 21.53 -22.25 16.04
C LEU A 536 20.48 -23.33 16.40
N ASN A 537 20.91 -24.59 16.49
CA ASN A 537 20.24 -25.59 17.33
C ASN A 537 20.72 -25.50 18.79
N GLN A 538 20.84 -24.26 19.29
CA GLN A 538 21.03 -23.92 20.70
C GLN A 538 20.30 -22.61 21.03
N SER A 539 18.96 -22.69 21.14
CA SER A 539 18.22 -21.92 22.14
C SER A 539 16.94 -22.63 22.61
N LEU A 540 16.93 -23.97 22.51
CA LEU A 540 16.04 -24.79 23.33
C LEU A 540 16.51 -24.68 24.78
N ARG A 541 15.88 -23.82 25.57
CA ARG A 541 15.83 -24.06 27.01
C ARG A 541 14.60 -24.93 27.29
N LYS A 542 14.84 -26.14 27.78
CA LYS A 542 13.83 -26.98 28.44
C LYS A 542 13.51 -26.39 29.81
N GLN A 543 12.25 -26.52 30.22
CA GLN A 543 11.74 -26.20 31.55
C GLN A 543 12.53 -26.94 32.64
N GLU A 544 12.92 -26.25 33.73
CA GLU A 544 13.62 -26.86 34.87
C GLU A 544 12.64 -27.34 35.96
N ALA A 545 13.06 -28.37 36.70
CA ALA A 545 12.33 -28.91 37.84
C ALA A 545 12.22 -27.86 38.95
N GLY A 546 10.98 -27.51 39.33
CA GLY A 546 10.68 -26.51 40.38
C GLY A 546 9.73 -25.40 39.96
N GLU A 547 9.34 -25.33 38.68
CA GLU A 547 8.33 -24.35 38.23
C GLU A 547 6.92 -24.77 38.67
N THR A 548 6.34 -24.03 39.61
CA THR A 548 5.05 -24.36 40.22
C THR A 548 3.91 -23.65 39.48
N ARG A 549 3.01 -24.42 38.86
CA ARG A 549 1.70 -23.93 38.39
C ARG A 549 0.70 -23.98 39.55
N ILE A 550 0.15 -22.83 39.94
CA ILE A 550 -0.97 -22.80 40.89
C ILE A 550 -2.28 -22.66 40.12
N VAL A 551 -3.13 -23.65 40.32
CA VAL A 551 -4.52 -23.78 39.89
C VAL A 551 -5.37 -22.79 40.68
N GLY A 552 -6.14 -21.96 39.98
CA GLY A 552 -7.19 -21.16 40.60
C GLY A 552 -8.54 -21.84 40.40
N GLN A 553 -9.18 -22.23 41.51
CA GLN A 553 -10.56 -22.69 41.53
C GLN A 553 -11.45 -21.59 42.15
N ILE A 554 -12.66 -21.47 41.57
CA ILE A 554 -13.94 -21.06 42.17
C ILE A 554 -14.08 -19.60 42.64
N THR A 555 -14.98 -18.86 42.00
CA THR A 555 -16.34 -18.57 42.55
C THR A 555 -17.28 -18.08 41.46
#